data_AF-A0A482WC33-F1
#
_entry.id   AF-A0A482WC33-F1
#
_cell.length_a   1.000
_cell.length_b   1.000
_cell.length_c   1.000
_cell.angle_alpha   90.00
_cell.angle_beta   90.00
_cell.angle_gamma   90.00
#
_symmetry.space_group_name_H-M   'P 1'
#
loop_
_entity.id
_entity.type
_entity.pdbx_description
1 polymer ?
#
loop_
_entity_poly.entity_id
_entity_poly.type
_entity_poly.pdbx_seq_one_letter_code
_entity_poly.pdbx_strand_id
1 'polypeptide(L)'
;KDGSKVTTVVATPGQGPDRPQEVSYTDTKVIGNGSFGVVYQAKLCETNEFVAIKKVLQDKRFKNRELQIMRKLEHCNIVKLKYFFYSSGDKKDEVYLNLVLEYIPE
;
A
#
# COMPACT_ATOMS: atom_id res chain seq x y z
N LYS A 1 -15.31 19.84 -13.11
CA LYS A 1 -14.14 19.79 -12.21
C LYS A 1 -14.30 18.51 -11.41
N ASP A 2 -13.69 17.43 -11.90
CA ASP A 2 -13.96 16.08 -11.42
C ASP A 2 -13.32 15.90 -10.04
N GLY A 3 -14.14 15.76 -9.01
CA GLY A 3 -13.69 15.71 -7.62
C GLY A 3 -13.29 14.29 -7.25
N SER A 4 -12.13 13.83 -7.73
CA SER A 4 -11.60 12.51 -7.33
C SER A 4 -11.52 12.44 -5.81
N LYS A 5 -12.17 11.44 -5.22
CA LYS A 5 -12.20 11.22 -3.77
C LYS A 5 -10.76 11.06 -3.26
N VAL A 6 -10.32 12.02 -2.44
CA VAL A 6 -9.03 11.96 -1.75
C VAL A 6 -9.15 11.03 -0.55
N THR A 7 -8.20 10.11 -0.41
CA THR A 7 -8.04 9.26 0.77
C THR A 7 -6.75 9.62 1.47
N THR A 8 -6.82 9.93 2.76
CA THR A 8 -5.65 10.25 3.60
C THR A 8 -5.49 9.18 4.66
N VAL A 9 -4.26 8.68 4.81
CA VAL A 9 -3.89 7.63 5.77
C VAL A 9 -2.62 8.02 6.52
N VAL A 10 -2.47 7.51 7.74
CA VAL A 10 -1.19 7.55 8.45
C VAL A 10 -0.40 6.30 8.07
N ALA A 11 0.69 6.48 7.32
CA ALA A 11 1.52 5.41 6.81
C ALA A 11 2.97 5.52 7.28
N THR A 12 3.63 4.39 7.42
CA THR A 12 5.05 4.32 7.80
C THR A 12 5.89 4.14 6.54
N PRO A 13 7.02 4.84 6.39
CA PRO A 13 7.97 4.60 5.31
C PRO A 13 8.37 3.13 5.21
N GLY A 14 8.48 2.62 3.98
CA GLY A 14 8.98 1.26 3.73
C GLY A 14 10.44 1.10 4.14
N GLN A 15 11.22 2.18 4.00
CA GLN A 15 12.64 2.25 4.34
C GLN A 15 12.93 3.44 5.24
N GLY A 16 13.98 3.34 6.03
CA GLY A 16 14.39 4.39 6.98
C GLY A 16 13.64 4.31 8.32
N PRO A 17 13.54 5.44 9.06
CA PRO A 17 12.99 5.45 10.41
C PRO A 17 11.50 5.13 10.43
N ASP A 18 11.05 4.43 11.48
CA ASP A 18 9.65 4.09 11.74
C ASP A 18 8.86 5.30 12.26
N ARG A 19 8.93 6.43 11.54
CA ARG A 19 8.14 7.63 11.82
C ARG A 19 6.93 7.67 10.90
N PRO A 20 5.70 7.46 11.42
CA PRO A 20 4.50 7.57 10.61
C PRO A 20 4.31 9.00 10.07
N GLN A 21 3.75 9.10 8.87
CA GLN A 21 3.42 10.37 8.21
C GLN A 21 2.07 10.25 7.49
N GLU A 22 1.43 11.39 7.24
CA GLU A 22 0.22 11.44 6.44
C GLU A 22 0.56 11.25 4.96
N VAL A 23 -0.15 10.32 4.31
CA VAL A 23 -0.06 10.07 2.87
C VAL A 23 -1.45 10.20 2.29
N SER A 24 -1.61 11.08 1.29
CA SER A 24 -2.87 11.29 0.59
C SER A 24 -2.78 10.76 -0.85
N TYR A 25 -3.81 10.07 -1.31
CA TYR A 25 -3.89 9.54 -2.67
C TYR A 25 -5.31 9.59 -3.24
N THR A 26 -5.39 9.62 -4.57
CA THR A 26 -6.63 9.67 -5.38
C THR A 26 -6.65 8.58 -6.44
N ASP A 27 -7.69 8.60 -7.28
CA ASP A 27 -7.80 7.85 -8.54
C ASP A 27 -7.60 6.34 -8.34
N THR A 28 -8.15 5.82 -7.24
CA THR A 28 -7.98 4.42 -6.87
C THR A 28 -8.75 3.50 -7.81
N LYS A 29 -8.05 2.59 -8.48
CA LYS A 29 -8.62 1.62 -9.42
C LYS A 29 -8.05 0.22 -9.15
N VAL A 30 -8.89 -0.81 -9.17
CA VAL A 30 -8.42 -2.21 -9.09
C VAL A 30 -7.65 -2.57 -10.36
N ILE A 31 -6.43 -3.09 -10.22
CA ILE A 31 -5.58 -3.55 -11.33
C ILE A 31 -5.20 -5.02 -11.24
N GLY A 32 -5.45 -5.68 -10.10
CA GLY A 32 -5.18 -7.11 -9.95
C GLY A 32 -5.93 -7.72 -8.78
N ASN A 33 -6.34 -8.97 -8.93
CA ASN A 33 -6.95 -9.77 -7.88
C ASN A 33 -6.17 -11.09 -7.75
N GLY A 34 -5.71 -11.39 -6.55
CA GLY A 34 -5.01 -12.63 -6.23
C GLY A 34 -5.66 -13.34 -5.05
N SER A 35 -5.19 -14.56 -4.76
CA SER A 35 -5.68 -15.35 -3.62
C SER A 35 -5.52 -14.65 -2.27
N PHE A 36 -4.48 -13.81 -2.12
CA PHE A 36 -4.15 -13.14 -0.86
C PHE A 36 -4.76 -11.74 -0.73
N GLY A 37 -5.34 -11.17 -1.78
CA GLY A 37 -5.88 -9.83 -1.73
C GLY A 37 -5.98 -9.13 -3.08
N VAL A 38 -6.14 -7.81 -3.02
CA VAL A 38 -6.42 -6.95 -4.17
C VAL A 38 -5.30 -5.93 -4.33
N VAL A 39 -4.91 -5.68 -5.58
CA VAL A 39 -3.95 -4.63 -5.94
C VAL A 39 -4.70 -3.49 -6.60
N TYR A 40 -4.49 -2.29 -6.08
CA TYR A 40 -5.04 -1.06 -6.62
C TYR A 40 -3.92 -0.22 -7.25
N GLN A 41 -4.19 0.45 -8.36
CA GLN A 41 -3.45 1.64 -8.75
C GLN A 41 -4.03 2.83 -7.99
N ALA A 42 -3.19 3.76 -7.57
CA ALA A 42 -3.59 5.06 -7.03
C ALA A 42 -2.56 6.13 -7.43
N LYS A 43 -2.92 7.40 -7.25
CA LYS A 43 -2.03 8.54 -7.51
C LYS A 43 -1.74 9.29 -6.21
N LEU A 44 -0.47 9.47 -5.84
CA LEU A 44 -0.09 10.26 -4.67
C LEU A 44 -0.39 11.74 -4.91
N CYS A 45 -1.06 12.39 -3.96
CA CYS A 45 -1.45 13.79 -4.11
C CYS A 45 -0.26 14.75 -4.07
N GLU A 46 0.74 14.47 -3.23
CA GLU A 46 1.92 15.32 -3.06
C GLU A 46 2.83 15.31 -4.30
N THR A 47 3.15 14.11 -4.81
CA THR A 47 4.14 13.93 -5.88
C THR A 47 3.52 13.76 -7.26
N ASN A 48 2.20 13.55 -7.34
CA ASN A 48 1.49 13.14 -8.56
C ASN A 48 1.95 11.78 -9.14
N GLU A 49 2.73 11.00 -8.40
CA GLU A 49 3.23 9.71 -8.84
C GLU A 49 2.18 8.61 -8.73
N PHE A 50 2.15 7.69 -9.70
CA PHE A 50 1.35 6.48 -9.59
C PHE A 50 2.01 5.44 -8.68
N VAL A 51 1.19 4.77 -7.86
CA VAL A 51 1.61 3.71 -6.96
C VAL A 51 0.69 2.49 -7.07
N ALA A 52 1.23 1.32 -6.74
CA ALA A 52 0.45 0.11 -6.56
C ALA A 52 0.22 -0.15 -5.06
N ILE A 53 -1.03 -0.23 -4.63
CA ILE A 53 -1.41 -0.54 -3.25
C ILE A 53 -1.87 -1.98 -3.18
N LYS A 54 -1.06 -2.86 -2.61
CA LYS A 54 -1.43 -4.27 -2.35
C LYS A 54 -2.09 -4.37 -0.98
N LYS A 55 -3.40 -4.61 -0.96
CA LYS A 55 -4.21 -4.78 0.26
C LYS A 55 -4.36 -6.26 0.58
N VAL A 56 -3.82 -6.69 1.72
CA VAL A 56 -3.75 -8.10 2.15
C VAL A 56 -4.40 -8.27 3.52
N LEU A 57 -5.33 -9.21 3.65
CA LEU A 57 -5.94 -9.55 4.93
C LEU A 57 -4.88 -10.12 5.89
N GLN A 58 -4.82 -9.60 7.11
CA GLN A 58 -3.97 -10.13 8.17
C GLN A 58 -4.71 -11.23 8.92
N ASP A 59 -4.63 -12.45 8.39
CA ASP A 59 -5.09 -13.63 9.12
C ASP A 59 -4.14 -13.91 10.30
N LYS A 60 -4.66 -13.82 11.53
CA LYS A 60 -3.89 -14.04 12.76
C LYS A 60 -3.20 -15.41 12.82
N ARG A 61 -3.66 -16.38 12.04
CA ARG A 61 -3.07 -17.73 11.95
C ARG A 61 -1.82 -17.77 11.06
N PHE A 62 -1.63 -16.78 10.19
CA PHE A 62 -0.53 -16.73 9.24
C PHE A 62 0.33 -15.48 9.46
N LYS A 63 1.64 -15.67 9.61
CA LYS A 63 2.58 -14.54 9.68
C LYS A 63 2.83 -13.99 8.28
N ASN A 64 2.45 -12.73 8.04
CA ASN A 64 2.81 -12.03 6.81
C ASN A 64 4.30 -11.64 6.85
N ARG A 65 5.13 -12.37 6.10
CA ARG A 65 6.57 -12.07 5.95
C ARG A 65 6.88 -11.06 4.85
N GLU A 66 5.90 -10.74 4.00
CA GLU A 66 6.09 -9.88 2.84
C GLU A 66 6.59 -8.50 3.25
N LEU A 67 5.94 -7.86 4.25
CA LEU A 67 6.41 -6.58 4.78
C LEU A 67 7.85 -6.65 5.28
N GLN A 68 8.18 -7.66 6.09
CA GLN A 68 9.52 -7.79 6.68
C GLN A 68 10.61 -7.98 5.62
N ILE A 69 10.30 -8.69 4.53
CA ILE A 69 11.20 -8.90 3.41
C ILE A 69 11.33 -7.60 2.61
N MET A 70 10.21 -6.98 2.22
CA MET A 70 10.21 -5.75 1.42
C MET A 70 10.93 -4.60 2.09
N ARG A 71 10.84 -4.47 3.43
CA ARG A 71 11.60 -3.50 4.22
C ARG A 71 13.12 -3.73 4.22
N LYS A 72 13.62 -4.86 3.71
CA LYS A 72 15.06 -5.15 3.60
C LYS A 72 15.58 -5.06 2.17
N LEU A 73 14.69 -4.89 1.19
CA LEU A 73 15.05 -4.87 -0.22
C LEU A 73 15.21 -3.43 -0.70
N GLU A 74 16.36 -3.14 -1.30
CA GLU A 74 16.65 -1.91 -2.03
C GLU A 74 17.56 -2.23 -3.21
N HIS A 75 16.97 -2.32 -4.41
CA HIS A 75 17.68 -2.67 -5.63
C HIS A 75 16.92 -2.16 -6.86
N CYS A 76 17.63 -1.75 -7.92
CA CYS A 76 17.01 -1.18 -9.13
C CYS A 76 16.11 -2.14 -9.91
N ASN A 77 16.26 -3.46 -9.71
CA ASN A 77 15.42 -4.48 -10.33
C ASN A 77 14.37 -5.09 -9.39
N ILE A 78 14.12 -4.46 -8.23
CA ILE A 78 13.09 -4.88 -7.28
C ILE A 78 12.18 -3.68 -7.02
N VAL A 79 10.88 -3.89 -7.17
CA VAL A 79 9.88 -2.85 -6.89
C VAL A 79 10.03 -2.30 -5.48
N LYS A 80 10.08 -0.97 -5.34
CA LYS A 80 10.33 -0.33 -4.04
C LYS A 80 9.08 -0.28 -3.19
N LEU A 81 9.20 -0.65 -1.90
CA LEU A 81 8.20 -0.34 -0.88
C LEU A 81 8.37 1.12 -0.46
N LYS A 82 7.41 1.98 -0.82
CA LYS A 82 7.39 3.39 -0.44
C LYS A 82 6.84 3.57 0.97
N TYR A 83 5.68 2.97 1.25
CA TYR A 83 5.00 3.06 2.54
C TYR A 83 4.24 1.78 2.87
N PHE A 84 3.84 1.63 4.13
CA PHE A 84 2.83 0.66 4.52
C PHE A 84 1.92 1.22 5.62
N PHE A 85 0.69 0.74 5.66
CA PHE A 85 -0.28 1.11 6.70
C PHE A 85 -1.28 -0.01 6.95
N TYR A 86 -1.92 0.02 8.12
CA TYR A 86 -3.00 -0.89 8.47
C TYR A 86 -4.36 -0.20 8.33
N SER A 87 -5.36 -0.94 7.90
CA SER A 87 -6.74 -0.46 7.80
C SER A 87 -7.72 -1.53 8.28
N SER A 88 -8.80 -1.11 8.95
CA SER A 88 -9.89 -2.01 9.31
C SER A 88 -10.68 -2.46 8.08
N GLY A 89 -11.20 -3.69 8.12
CA GLY A 89 -12.15 -4.23 7.15
C GLY A 89 -13.60 -3.87 7.44
N ASP A 90 -14.50 -4.40 6.61
CA ASP A 90 -15.95 -4.26 6.79
C ASP A 90 -16.45 -5.13 7.97
N LYS A 91 -15.80 -6.28 8.20
CA LYS A 91 -16.13 -7.13 9.35
C LYS A 91 -15.32 -6.73 10.57
N LYS A 92 -15.95 -6.89 11.74
CA LYS A 92 -15.29 -6.74 13.04
C LYS A 92 -14.04 -7.63 13.09
N ASP A 93 -12.95 -7.08 13.60
CA ASP A 93 -11.63 -7.72 13.76
C ASP A 93 -10.86 -8.03 12.46
N GLU A 94 -11.39 -7.68 11.28
CA GLU A 94 -10.61 -7.71 10.05
C GLU A 94 -9.62 -6.54 10.02
N VAL A 95 -8.34 -6.88 9.90
CA VAL A 95 -7.26 -5.92 9.71
C VAL A 95 -6.58 -6.24 8.40
N TYR A 96 -6.36 -5.22 7.59
CA TYR A 96 -5.63 -5.32 6.34
C TYR A 96 -4.30 -4.60 6.47
N LEU A 97 -3.26 -5.21 5.91
CA LEU A 97 -2.00 -4.57 5.62
C LEU A 97 -2.04 -4.05 4.19
N ASN A 98 -1.70 -2.78 4.01
CA ASN A 98 -1.61 -2.14 2.72
C ASN A 98 -0.14 -1.82 2.46
N LEU A 99 0.42 -2.41 1.40
CA LEU A 99 1.78 -2.13 0.93
C LEU A 99 1.68 -1.13 -0.23
N VAL A 100 2.24 0.07 -0.07
CA VAL A 100 2.31 1.10 -1.10
C VAL A 100 3.64 0.94 -1.84
N LEU A 101 3.56 0.44 -3.06
CA LEU A 101 4.67 0.04 -3.91
C LEU A 101 4.81 1.01 -5.09
N GLU A 102 6.00 1.08 -5.66
CA GLU A 102 6.22 1.65 -6.99
C GLU A 102 5.29 1.01 -8.03
N TYR A 103 4.70 1.83 -8.90
CA TYR A 103 3.88 1.34 -10.02
C TYR A 103 4.76 1.21 -11.27
N ILE A 104 4.78 0.01 -11.87
CA ILE A 104 5.48 -0.27 -13.12
C ILE A 104 4.41 -0.46 -14.22
N PRO A 105 4.36 0.42 -15.24
CA PRO A 105 3.50 0.22 -16.40
C PRO A 105 4.00 -0.95 -17.26
N GLU A 106 3.10 -1.55 -18.05
CA GLU A 106 3.46 -2.52 -19.10
C GLU A 106 4.29 -1.88 -20.22
#